data_AF-A0A5C2RQ45-F1
#
_entry.id   AF-A0A5C2RQ45-F1
#
_cell.length_a   1.000
_cell.length_b   1.000
_cell.length_c   1.000
_cell.angle_alpha   90.00
_cell.angle_beta   90.00
_cell.angle_gamma   90.00
#
_symmetry.space_group_name_H-M   'P 1'
#
loop_
_entity.id
_entity.type
_entity.pdbx_description
1 polymer ?
#
loop_
_entity_poly.entity_id
_entity_poly.type
_entity_poly.pdbx_seq_one_letter_code
_entity_poly.pdbx_strand_id
1 'polypeptide(L)'
;MNRFLLPNFEYVSCVLWGGLYHITGTDIVRALVFRFEAFGRPVRHMKKFEEGVFSDLRNLKPGIDACLEESQSPFLDILFKYQCIRTQKKQKVFYWYSVPHDRLFLDALERDLKREKKGLEPTTVVTGEPALSFTYDSKRSLHEQFTRAQGHRESEAVRGEDSQ
;
A
#
# COMPACT_ATOMS: atom_id res chain seq x y z
N MET A 1 2.57 -20.93 -5.71
CA MET A 1 2.69 -19.73 -4.86
C MET A 1 3.94 -19.00 -5.29
N ASN A 2 3.83 -17.72 -5.65
CA ASN A 2 4.95 -16.89 -6.06
C ASN A 2 5.29 -15.91 -4.94
N ARG A 3 6.58 -15.74 -4.63
CA ARG A 3 7.04 -14.82 -3.59
C ARG A 3 7.91 -13.74 -4.24
N PHE A 4 7.60 -12.49 -3.96
CA PHE A 4 8.32 -11.33 -4.45
C PHE A 4 9.14 -10.75 -3.31
N LEU A 5 10.46 -10.71 -3.49
CA LEU A 5 11.39 -10.11 -2.54
C LEU A 5 11.33 -8.58 -2.68
N LEU A 6 11.01 -7.91 -1.59
CA LEU A 6 11.07 -6.46 -1.48
C LEU A 6 12.51 -6.01 -1.15
N PRO A 7 12.93 -4.79 -1.54
CA PRO A 7 14.23 -4.23 -1.19
C PRO A 7 14.54 -4.17 0.32
N ASN A 8 13.51 -4.18 1.17
CA ASN A 8 13.66 -4.26 2.63
C ASN A 8 13.83 -5.69 3.16
N PHE A 9 14.10 -6.66 2.28
CA PHE A 9 14.27 -8.09 2.56
C PHE A 9 13.00 -8.82 3.06
N GLU A 10 11.83 -8.18 2.97
CA GLU A 10 10.56 -8.86 3.21
C GLU A 10 10.01 -9.52 1.94
N TYR A 11 9.03 -10.41 2.11
CA TYR A 11 8.36 -11.06 0.99
C TYR A 11 6.89 -10.69 0.94
N VAL A 12 6.41 -10.41 -0.27
CA VAL A 12 4.98 -10.35 -0.61
C VAL A 12 4.63 -11.62 -1.38
N SER A 13 3.57 -12.31 -0.98
CA SER A 13 3.21 -13.59 -1.57
C SER A 13 1.94 -13.49 -2.42
N CYS A 14 2.03 -13.99 -3.65
CA CYS A 14 0.90 -14.23 -4.54
C CYS A 14 0.54 -15.71 -4.50
N VAL A 15 -0.69 -16.02 -4.07
CA VAL A 15 -1.13 -17.39 -3.83
C VAL A 15 -2.23 -17.76 -4.81
N LEU A 16 -1.98 -18.78 -5.65
CA LEU A 16 -3.00 -19.34 -6.53
C LEU A 16 -3.83 -20.35 -5.73
N TRP A 17 -5.13 -20.11 -5.60
CA TRP A 17 -6.08 -20.96 -4.89
C TRP A 17 -7.44 -20.92 -5.59
N GLY A 18 -8.10 -22.06 -5.79
CA GLY A 18 -9.40 -22.11 -6.46
C GLY A 18 -9.42 -21.47 -7.86
N GLY A 19 -8.30 -21.48 -8.58
CA GLY A 19 -8.17 -20.87 -9.92
C GLY A 19 -7.96 -19.35 -9.92
N LEU A 20 -7.90 -18.69 -8.75
CA LEU A 20 -7.71 -17.24 -8.63
C LEU A 20 -6.44 -16.90 -7.84
N TYR A 21 -5.84 -15.76 -8.16
CA TYR A 21 -4.68 -15.23 -7.44
C TYR A 21 -5.12 -14.40 -6.25
N HIS A 22 -4.46 -14.63 -5.11
CA HIS A 22 -4.79 -14.05 -3.83
C HIS A 22 -3.59 -13.33 -3.21
N ILE A 23 -3.90 -12.32 -2.39
CA ILE A 23 -2.97 -11.61 -1.52
C ILE A 23 -3.59 -11.46 -0.13
N THR A 24 -2.78 -11.56 0.91
CA THR A 24 -3.24 -11.45 2.30
C THR A 24 -3.19 -10.00 2.78
N GLY A 25 -4.01 -9.66 3.77
CA GLY A 25 -3.95 -8.34 4.41
C GLY A 25 -2.55 -8.02 4.96
N THR A 26 -1.83 -9.02 5.48
CA THR A 26 -0.45 -8.86 5.94
C THR A 26 0.49 -8.48 4.79
N ASP A 27 0.36 -9.12 3.63
CA ASP A 27 1.21 -8.82 2.47
C ASP A 27 0.88 -7.46 1.84
N ILE A 28 -0.40 -7.04 1.88
CA ILE A 28 -0.80 -5.68 1.50
C ILE A 28 -0.12 -4.65 2.41
N VAL A 29 -0.12 -4.86 3.73
CA VAL A 29 0.57 -3.97 4.68
C VAL A 29 2.07 -3.90 4.38
N ARG A 30 2.73 -5.06 4.17
CA ARG A 30 4.17 -5.10 3.82
C ARG A 30 4.48 -4.30 2.55
N ALA A 31 3.65 -4.47 1.51
CA ALA A 31 3.79 -3.71 0.27
C ALA A 31 3.64 -2.19 0.49
N LEU A 32 2.70 -1.76 1.34
CA LEU A 32 2.51 -0.35 1.65
C LEU A 32 3.66 0.21 2.50
N VAL A 33 4.12 -0.52 3.52
CA VAL A 33 5.28 -0.11 4.35
C VAL A 33 6.49 0.15 3.47
N PHE A 34 6.79 -0.78 2.55
CA PHE A 34 7.86 -0.62 1.58
C PHE A 34 7.66 0.63 0.69
N ARG A 35 6.44 0.89 0.20
CA ARG A 35 6.17 2.10 -0.59
C ARG A 35 6.38 3.39 0.21
N PHE A 36 6.01 3.41 1.49
CA PHE A 36 6.26 4.55 2.37
C PHE A 36 7.75 4.77 2.62
N GLU A 37 8.51 3.71 2.80
CA GLU A 37 9.98 3.77 2.91
C GLU A 37 10.60 4.31 1.62
N ALA A 38 10.20 3.77 0.46
CA ALA A 38 10.67 4.24 -0.85
C ALA A 38 10.23 5.68 -1.17
N PHE A 39 9.11 6.14 -0.61
CA PHE A 39 8.66 7.53 -0.70
C PHE A 39 9.48 8.48 0.20
N GLY A 40 10.37 7.96 1.05
CA GLY A 40 11.13 8.76 2.01
C GLY A 40 10.34 9.11 3.27
N ARG A 41 9.29 8.33 3.57
CA ARG A 41 8.40 8.56 4.72
C ARG A 41 8.14 7.27 5.53
N PRO A 42 9.15 6.67 6.18
CA PRO A 42 9.03 5.39 6.88
C PRO A 42 7.93 5.39 7.97
N VAL A 43 7.27 4.24 8.11
CA VAL A 43 6.25 4.00 9.14
C VAL A 43 6.92 3.84 10.51
N ARG A 44 6.52 4.67 11.49
CA ARG A 44 7.01 4.60 12.88
C ARG A 44 5.98 4.00 13.84
N HIS A 45 4.69 4.21 13.58
CA HIS A 45 3.61 3.67 14.41
C HIS A 45 2.87 2.52 13.72
N MET A 46 3.54 1.36 13.63
CA MET A 46 3.09 0.21 12.84
C MET A 46 1.67 -0.24 13.17
N LYS A 47 1.30 -0.34 14.46
CA LYS A 47 -0.04 -0.78 14.87
C LYS A 47 -1.14 0.14 14.35
N LYS A 48 -0.96 1.46 14.51
CA LYS A 48 -1.92 2.48 14.07
C LYS A 48 -2.00 2.57 12.53
N PHE A 49 -0.88 2.28 11.85
CA PHE A 49 -0.83 2.16 10.39
C PHE A 49 -1.61 0.93 9.90
N GLU A 50 -1.33 -0.26 10.47
CA GLU A 50 -2.06 -1.51 10.21
C GLU A 50 -3.58 -1.32 10.39
N GLU A 51 -4.01 -0.72 11.51
CA GLU A 51 -5.43 -0.42 11.78
C GLU A 51 -6.05 0.48 10.70
N GLY A 52 -5.32 1.48 10.21
CA GLY A 52 -5.75 2.36 9.12
C GLY A 52 -5.92 1.60 7.80
N VAL A 53 -4.91 0.82 7.40
CA VAL A 53 -4.96 0.00 6.17
C VAL A 53 -6.09 -1.02 6.24
N PHE A 54 -6.24 -1.72 7.36
CA PHE A 54 -7.34 -2.66 7.55
C PHE A 54 -8.71 -1.97 7.52
N SER A 55 -8.80 -0.74 8.02
CA SER A 55 -10.01 0.07 7.89
C SER A 55 -10.39 0.30 6.43
N ASP A 56 -9.41 0.65 5.58
CA ASP A 56 -9.63 0.93 4.17
C ASP A 56 -9.99 -0.34 3.38
N LEU A 57 -9.34 -1.46 3.72
CA LEU A 57 -9.63 -2.79 3.15
C LEU A 57 -11.04 -3.32 3.47
N ARG A 58 -11.75 -2.75 4.46
CA ARG A 58 -13.14 -3.14 4.73
C ARG A 58 -14.07 -2.88 3.54
N ASN A 59 -13.75 -1.89 2.71
CA ASN A 59 -14.53 -1.50 1.53
C ASN A 59 -14.54 -2.59 0.44
N LEU A 60 -13.57 -3.50 0.43
CA LEU A 60 -13.50 -4.63 -0.50
C LEU A 60 -14.49 -5.73 -0.07
N LYS A 61 -15.41 -6.09 -0.96
CA LYS A 61 -16.57 -6.94 -0.67
C LYS A 61 -16.22 -8.43 -0.78
N PRO A 62 -16.61 -9.25 0.21
CA PRO A 62 -16.54 -10.71 0.07
C PRO A 62 -17.34 -11.20 -1.14
N GLY A 63 -16.80 -12.19 -1.85
CA GLY A 63 -17.38 -12.76 -3.07
C GLY A 63 -17.12 -11.95 -4.35
N ILE A 64 -16.67 -10.69 -4.23
CA ILE A 64 -16.36 -9.81 -5.37
C ILE A 64 -14.86 -9.49 -5.40
N ASP A 65 -14.33 -9.00 -4.28
CA ASP A 65 -12.96 -8.51 -4.17
C ASP A 65 -12.09 -9.41 -3.27
N ALA A 66 -12.72 -10.32 -2.54
CA ALA A 66 -12.06 -11.18 -1.56
C ALA A 66 -12.87 -12.45 -1.28
N CYS A 67 -12.19 -13.51 -0.86
CA CYS A 67 -12.78 -14.66 -0.20
C CYS A 67 -12.90 -14.40 1.30
N LEU A 68 -14.01 -14.80 1.91
CA LEU A 68 -14.14 -14.85 3.36
C LEU A 68 -13.89 -16.29 3.80
N GLU A 69 -12.71 -16.54 4.34
CA GLU A 69 -12.30 -17.87 4.78
C GLU A 69 -12.71 -18.10 6.24
N GLU A 70 -13.30 -19.26 6.54
CA GLU A 70 -13.59 -19.68 7.90
C GLU A 70 -12.32 -20.08 8.65
N SER A 71 -12.38 -20.06 9.97
CA SER A 71 -11.24 -20.48 10.81
C SER A 71 -10.83 -21.92 10.47
N GLN A 72 -9.51 -22.17 10.43
CA GLN A 72 -8.94 -23.48 10.12
C GLN A 72 -9.33 -24.05 8.73
N SER A 73 -9.66 -23.19 7.75
CA SER A 73 -9.84 -23.68 6.38
C SER A 73 -8.52 -24.19 5.79
N PRO A 74 -8.54 -25.15 4.84
CA PRO A 74 -7.34 -25.63 4.16
C PRO A 74 -6.53 -24.50 3.51
N PHE A 75 -7.21 -23.44 3.08
CA PHE A 75 -6.56 -22.28 2.50
C PHE A 75 -5.78 -21.50 3.57
N LEU A 76 -6.40 -21.20 4.72
CA LEU A 76 -5.74 -20.53 5.82
C LEU A 76 -4.58 -21.35 6.39
N ASP A 77 -4.69 -22.68 6.41
CA ASP A 77 -3.60 -23.57 6.85
C ASP A 77 -2.35 -23.40 5.99
N ILE A 78 -2.52 -23.37 4.66
CA ILE A 78 -1.43 -23.12 3.72
C ILE A 78 -0.85 -21.73 3.94
N LEU A 79 -1.70 -20.70 4.01
CA LEU A 79 -1.27 -19.31 4.21
C LEU A 79 -0.49 -19.14 5.52
N PHE A 80 -0.92 -19.81 6.60
CA PHE A 80 -0.25 -19.77 7.89
C PHE A 80 1.09 -20.51 7.85
N LYS A 81 1.13 -21.71 7.25
CA LYS A 81 2.37 -22.49 7.05
C LYS A 81 3.44 -21.69 6.32
N TYR A 82 3.06 -20.90 5.32
CA TYR A 82 3.98 -20.05 4.55
C TYR A 82 4.16 -18.63 5.12
N GLN A 83 3.67 -18.34 6.33
CA GLN A 83 3.83 -17.04 7.00
C GLN A 83 3.24 -15.85 6.20
N CYS A 84 2.19 -16.12 5.43
CA CYS A 84 1.42 -15.08 4.74
C CYS A 84 0.38 -14.43 5.66
N ILE A 85 -0.01 -15.11 6.75
CA ILE A 85 -0.95 -14.63 7.76
C ILE A 85 -0.42 -14.95 9.17
N ARG A 86 -0.79 -14.14 10.16
CA ARG A 86 -0.36 -14.30 11.56
C ARG A 86 -1.29 -15.21 12.38
N THR A 87 -2.53 -15.44 11.94
CA THR A 87 -3.53 -16.25 12.65
C THR A 87 -4.40 -17.00 11.67
N GLN A 88 -4.99 -18.12 12.07
CA GLN A 88 -5.95 -18.92 11.27
C GLN A 88 -7.41 -18.64 11.69
N LYS A 89 -7.69 -17.42 12.18
CA LYS A 89 -9.06 -16.99 12.45
C LYS A 89 -9.77 -16.65 11.14
N LYS A 90 -11.10 -16.69 11.17
CA LYS A 90 -11.96 -16.19 10.09
C LYS A 90 -11.50 -14.83 9.59
N GLN A 91 -11.14 -14.72 8.32
CA GLN A 91 -10.56 -13.50 7.75
C GLN A 91 -10.82 -13.39 6.25
N LYS A 92 -10.75 -12.16 5.74
CA LYS A 92 -10.76 -11.91 4.30
C LYS A 92 -9.39 -12.21 3.72
N VAL A 93 -9.36 -12.94 2.60
CA VAL A 93 -8.20 -13.08 1.73
C VAL A 93 -8.57 -12.43 0.39
N PHE A 94 -7.79 -11.45 -0.06
CA PHE A 94 -8.18 -10.58 -1.16
C PHE A 94 -7.76 -11.16 -2.50
N TYR A 95 -8.54 -10.91 -3.54
CA TYR A 95 -8.10 -11.20 -4.91
C TYR A 95 -7.01 -10.22 -5.30
N TRP A 96 -5.91 -10.74 -5.85
CA TRP A 96 -4.71 -9.98 -6.19
C TRP A 96 -5.03 -8.75 -7.06
N TYR A 97 -5.88 -8.95 -8.08
CA TYR A 97 -6.27 -7.91 -9.04
C TYR A 97 -7.31 -6.92 -8.50
N SER A 98 -7.99 -7.23 -7.39
CA SER A 98 -9.02 -6.35 -6.81
C SER A 98 -8.46 -5.35 -5.80
N VAL A 99 -7.20 -5.50 -5.36
CA VAL A 99 -6.60 -4.61 -4.36
C VAL A 99 -6.06 -3.34 -5.02
N PRO A 100 -6.63 -2.15 -4.73
CA PRO A 100 -6.17 -0.90 -5.34
C PRO A 100 -4.96 -0.34 -4.57
N HIS A 101 -3.79 -0.96 -4.76
CA HIS A 101 -2.57 -0.63 -4.00
C HIS A 101 -2.18 0.86 -4.03
N ASP A 102 -2.33 1.53 -5.17
CA ASP A 102 -2.06 2.97 -5.28
C ASP A 102 -3.04 3.80 -4.46
N ARG A 103 -4.33 3.48 -4.54
CA ARG A 103 -5.35 4.17 -3.74
C ARG A 103 -5.12 3.98 -2.25
N LEU A 104 -4.79 2.76 -1.81
CA LEU A 104 -4.48 2.49 -0.40
C LEU A 104 -3.26 3.30 0.09
N PHE A 105 -2.23 3.43 -0.74
CA PHE A 105 -1.08 4.28 -0.43
C PHE A 105 -1.49 5.76 -0.30
N LEU A 106 -2.25 6.28 -1.26
CA LEU A 106 -2.71 7.67 -1.25
C LEU A 106 -3.62 7.95 -0.04
N ASP A 107 -4.58 7.07 0.25
CA ASP A 107 -5.51 7.22 1.37
C ASP A 107 -4.75 7.20 2.72
N ALA A 108 -3.74 6.35 2.86
CA ALA A 108 -2.88 6.31 4.04
C ALA A 108 -2.02 7.60 4.16
N LEU A 109 -1.45 8.07 3.05
CA LEU A 109 -0.64 9.28 3.00
C LEU A 109 -1.46 10.52 3.36
N GLU A 110 -2.64 10.67 2.76
CA GLU A 110 -3.57 11.78 3.01
C GLU A 110 -3.97 11.85 4.50
N ARG A 111 -4.23 10.69 5.10
CA ARG A 111 -4.60 10.58 6.50
C ARG A 111 -3.50 11.09 7.43
N ASP A 112 -2.26 10.74 7.14
CA ASP A 112 -1.12 11.23 7.93
C ASP A 112 -0.85 12.72 7.71
N LEU A 113 -0.94 13.23 6.47
CA LEU A 113 -0.80 14.66 6.19
C LEU A 113 -1.90 15.49 6.86
N LYS A 114 -3.13 14.99 6.89
CA LYS A 114 -4.25 15.60 7.62
C LYS A 114 -4.03 15.60 9.14
N ARG A 115 -3.31 14.61 9.70
CA ARG A 115 -2.95 14.56 11.12
C ARG A 115 -1.87 15.58 11.45
N GLU A 116 -0.80 15.65 10.66
CA GLU A 116 0.27 16.64 10.82
C GLU A 116 -0.28 18.08 10.77
N LYS A 117 -1.14 18.38 9.79
CA LYS A 117 -1.78 19.70 9.68
C LYS A 117 -2.62 20.08 10.91
N LYS A 118 -3.14 19.08 11.63
CA LYS A 118 -3.90 19.27 12.87
C LYS A 118 -3.03 19.21 14.14
N GLY A 119 -1.71 19.10 14.00
CA GLY A 119 -0.79 18.91 15.13
C GLY A 119 -0.94 17.56 15.84
N LEU A 120 -1.55 16.56 15.18
CA LEU A 120 -1.71 15.21 15.70
C LEU A 120 -0.55 14.33 15.23
N GLU A 121 -0.16 13.36 16.06
CA GLU A 121 0.90 12.40 15.74
C GLU A 121 0.53 11.52 14.52
N PRO A 122 1.28 11.64 13.40
CA PRO A 122 1.11 10.79 12.21
C PRO A 122 1.65 9.38 12.46
N THR A 123 1.37 8.43 11.56
CA THR A 123 1.96 7.09 11.63
C THR A 123 3.32 6.98 10.95
N THR A 124 3.64 7.92 10.07
CA THR A 124 4.84 7.98 9.24
C THR A 124 5.58 9.29 9.47
N VAL A 125 6.89 9.29 9.24
CA VAL A 125 7.76 10.46 9.44
C VAL A 125 8.57 10.71 8.19
N VAL A 126 8.68 11.98 7.77
CA VAL A 126 9.50 12.37 6.63
C VAL A 126 10.98 12.23 6.98
N THR A 127 11.72 11.43 6.19
CA THR A 127 13.17 11.21 6.38
C THR A 127 13.98 11.41 5.10
N GLY A 128 13.35 11.49 3.93
CA GLY A 128 14.05 11.61 2.66
C GLY A 128 13.15 12.08 1.52
N GLU A 129 13.74 12.19 0.34
CA GLU A 129 13.02 12.50 -0.89
C GLU A 129 12.27 11.26 -1.42
N PRO A 130 11.12 11.43 -2.11
CA PRO A 130 10.45 12.70 -2.44
C PRO A 130 9.58 13.30 -1.33
N ALA A 131 9.44 12.65 -0.16
CA ALA A 131 8.56 13.16 0.90
C ALA A 131 8.98 14.54 1.47
N LEU A 132 10.27 14.86 1.46
CA LEU A 132 10.79 16.17 1.90
C LEU A 132 10.33 17.32 0.99
N SER A 133 10.43 17.16 -0.32
CA SER A 133 10.03 18.17 -1.30
C SER A 133 8.52 18.17 -1.61
N PHE A 134 7.78 17.14 -1.16
CA PHE A 134 6.35 17.03 -1.42
C PHE A 134 5.55 18.11 -0.68
N THR A 135 4.93 19.02 -1.45
CA THR A 135 4.04 20.05 -0.91
C THR A 135 2.58 19.62 -1.09
N TYR A 136 1.92 19.31 0.02
CA TYR A 136 0.52 18.88 0.00
C TYR A 136 -0.46 20.04 -0.20
N ASP A 137 -1.19 20.02 -1.31
CA ASP A 137 -2.33 20.93 -1.55
C ASP A 137 -3.65 20.27 -1.13
N SER A 138 -4.23 20.72 -0.01
CA SER A 138 -5.52 20.19 0.48
C SER A 138 -6.73 20.54 -0.39
N LYS A 139 -6.57 21.37 -1.44
CA LYS A 139 -7.65 21.73 -2.37
C LYS A 139 -7.74 20.77 -3.57
N ARG A 140 -6.80 19.83 -3.72
CA ARG A 140 -6.71 18.88 -4.83
C ARG A 140 -6.58 17.46 -4.32
N SER A 141 -7.01 16.47 -5.08
CA SER A 141 -6.80 15.07 -4.70
C SER A 141 -5.31 14.74 -4.74
N LEU A 142 -4.83 13.83 -3.87
CA LEU A 142 -3.44 13.37 -3.95
C LEU A 142 -3.14 12.71 -5.30
N HIS A 143 -4.11 11.97 -5.85
CA HIS A 143 -3.99 11.36 -7.17
C HIS A 143 -3.60 12.38 -8.25
N GLU A 144 -4.25 13.55 -8.29
CA GLU A 144 -3.91 14.62 -9.23
C GLU A 144 -2.52 15.20 -8.99
N GLN A 145 -2.11 15.33 -7.73
CA GLN A 145 -0.81 15.91 -7.35
C GLN A 145 0.36 15.00 -7.78
N PHE A 146 0.20 13.68 -7.67
CA PHE A 146 1.19 12.71 -8.14
C PHE A 146 1.23 12.60 -9.67
N THR A 147 0.10 12.73 -10.35
CA THR A 147 0.03 12.62 -11.83
C THR A 147 0.67 13.84 -12.51
N ARG A 148 0.52 15.06 -11.94
CA ARG A 148 1.14 16.28 -12.49
C ARG A 148 2.65 16.34 -12.34
N ALA A 149 3.22 15.69 -11.32
CA ALA A 149 4.68 15.66 -11.13
C ALA A 149 5.42 14.93 -12.28
N GLN A 150 4.74 14.04 -13.03
CA GLN A 150 5.31 13.40 -14.21
C GLN A 150 5.32 14.32 -15.45
N GLY A 151 4.29 15.15 -15.65
CA GLY A 151 4.20 16.04 -16.81
C GLY A 151 5.20 17.21 -16.81
N HIS A 152 5.78 17.53 -15.65
CA HIS A 152 6.77 18.62 -15.55
C HIS A 152 8.20 18.18 -15.90
N ARG A 153 8.51 16.87 -15.91
CA ARG A 153 9.82 16.35 -16.33
C ARG A 153 9.95 16.22 -17.85
N GLU A 154 8.85 16.00 -18.57
CA GLU A 154 8.88 15.89 -20.04
C GLU A 154 9.02 17.25 -20.73
N SER A 155 8.61 18.35 -20.08
CA SER A 155 8.61 19.68 -20.68
C SER A 155 9.94 20.45 -20.55
N GLU A 156 10.86 20.00 -19.69
CA GLU A 156 12.22 20.56 -19.58
C GLU A 156 13.22 19.90 -20.54
N ALA A 157 12.97 18.67 -21.01
CA ALA A 157 13.84 17.97 -21.94
C ALA A 157 13.74 18.50 -23.40
N VAL A 158 12.61 19.12 -23.78
CA VAL A 158 12.35 19.55 -25.16
C VAL A 158 12.91 20.95 -25.48
N ARG A 159 13.42 21.70 -24.48
CA ARG A 159 13.95 23.07 -24.71
C ARG A 159 15.47 23.14 -24.93
N GLY A 160 16.15 21.99 -24.99
CA GLY A 160 17.61 21.92 -25.06
C GLY A 160 18.23 21.66 -26.43
N GLU A 161 17.45 21.41 -27.49
CA GLU A 161 17.99 20.89 -28.76
C GLU A 161 17.83 21.80 -30.00
N ASP A 162 17.48 23.09 -29.84
CA ASP A 162 17.40 24.05 -30.97
C ASP A 162 18.40 25.22 -30.81
N SER A 163 19.68 24.90 -30.60
CA SER A 163 20.75 25.90 -30.67
C SER A 163 22.08 25.27 -31.09
N GLN A 164 22.20 24.90 -32.37
CA GLN A 164 23.44 24.98 -33.15
C GLN A 164 23.16 24.78 -34.65
#